data_AF-A0A5N5TA65-F1
#
_entry.id   AF-A0A5N5TA65-F1
#
_cell.length_a   1.000
_cell.length_b   1.000
_cell.length_c   1.000
_cell.angle_alpha   90.00
_cell.angle_beta   90.00
_cell.angle_gamma   90.00
#
_symmetry.space_group_name_H-M   'P 1'
#
loop_
_entity.id
_entity.type
_entity.pdbx_description
1 polymer ?
#
loop_
_entity_poly.entity_id
_entity_poly.type
_entity_poly.pdbx_seq_one_letter_code
_entity_poly.pdbx_strand_id
1 'polypeptide(L)'
;MFNSLVLLSEKCELKTSTVLNKNSKEYGKQFLIDGSDETCWCSDSGIPQWVAIKWDKPVNVFKIEAKFQGGFCGNRDTTIEAWDNETKSWKLIENWPLEDVGSKQNFDFKRASQSNKT
;
A
#
# COMPACT_ATOMS: atom_id res chain seq x y z
N MET A 1 19.82 -16.04 -6.12
CA MET A 1 19.61 -14.74 -5.44
C MET A 1 18.73 -13.88 -6.34
N PHE A 2 17.46 -13.68 -5.98
CA PHE A 2 16.56 -12.82 -6.76
C PHE A 2 16.79 -11.35 -6.32
N ASN A 3 17.86 -10.75 -6.83
CA ASN A 3 18.22 -9.34 -6.60
C ASN A 3 17.48 -8.39 -7.54
N SER A 4 16.15 -8.43 -7.51
CA SER A 4 15.36 -7.28 -7.96
C SER A 4 14.08 -7.22 -7.15
N LEU A 5 14.19 -6.62 -5.97
CA LEU A 5 13.04 -5.93 -5.40
C LEU A 5 12.61 -4.95 -6.51
N VAL A 6 11.46 -5.17 -7.11
CA VAL A 6 10.82 -4.11 -7.89
C VAL A 6 10.40 -3.09 -6.84
N LEU A 7 11.34 -2.21 -6.48
CA LEU A 7 11.05 -0.88 -5.96
C LEU A 7 9.98 -0.35 -6.90
N LEU A 8 8.86 0.14 -6.38
CA LEU A 8 7.79 0.80 -7.14
C LEU A 8 8.41 1.52 -8.33
N SER A 9 8.37 0.84 -9.48
CA SER A 9 9.17 1.22 -10.64
C SER A 9 8.75 2.63 -10.99
N GLU A 10 9.70 3.50 -11.35
CA GLU A 10 9.62 4.96 -11.57
C GLU A 10 8.41 5.51 -12.37
N LYS A 11 7.47 4.65 -12.77
CA LYS A 11 6.22 4.88 -13.49
C LYS A 11 4.99 4.36 -12.73
N CYS A 12 4.86 4.74 -11.46
CA CYS A 12 3.60 4.61 -10.74
C CYS A 12 3.13 5.95 -10.18
N GLU A 13 1.83 6.18 -10.22
CA GLU A 13 1.18 7.30 -9.57
C GLU A 13 0.69 6.86 -8.19
N LEU A 14 1.15 7.54 -7.14
CA LEU A 14 0.60 7.40 -5.80
C LEU A 14 -0.57 8.36 -5.61
N LYS A 15 -1.62 7.90 -4.92
CA LYS A 15 -2.72 8.73 -4.42
C LYS A 15 -2.98 8.37 -2.97
N THR A 16 -3.46 9.35 -2.21
CA THR A 16 -3.89 9.16 -0.83
C THR A 16 -5.25 9.83 -0.65
N SER A 17 -6.02 9.37 0.34
CA SER A 17 -7.32 9.94 0.71
C SER A 17 -7.20 11.40 1.16
N THR A 18 -6.37 11.63 2.16
CA THR A 18 -6.13 12.94 2.77
C THR A 18 -4.66 13.11 3.15
N VAL A 19 -4.30 14.32 3.55
CA VAL A 19 -3.00 14.65 4.12
C VAL A 19 -3.27 15.54 5.33
N LEU A 20 -2.63 15.24 6.46
CA LEU A 20 -2.78 15.98 7.71
C LEU A 20 -2.61 17.49 7.47
N ASN A 21 -3.62 18.27 7.88
CA ASN A 21 -3.65 19.73 7.73
C ASN A 21 -3.46 20.23 6.28
N LYS A 22 -3.69 19.37 5.29
CA LYS A 22 -3.36 19.62 3.86
C LYS A 22 -1.87 19.95 3.63
N ASN A 23 -0.99 19.67 4.59
CA ASN A 23 0.42 19.99 4.53
C ASN A 23 1.20 18.88 3.82
N SER A 24 1.11 18.86 2.48
CA SER A 24 1.82 17.89 1.65
C SER A 24 3.34 18.06 1.69
N LYS A 25 3.86 19.17 2.21
CA LYS A 25 5.31 19.38 2.35
C LYS A 25 5.89 18.55 3.51
N GLU A 26 5.13 18.34 4.58
CA GLU A 26 5.57 17.61 5.78
C GLU A 26 4.97 16.21 5.89
N TYR A 27 3.76 15.98 5.37
CA TYR A 27 3.03 14.71 5.55
C TYR A 27 2.58 14.08 4.23
N GLY A 28 3.19 14.46 3.11
CA GLY A 28 2.73 14.09 1.78
C GLY A 28 3.06 12.64 1.37
N LYS A 29 2.32 12.15 0.36
CA LYS A 29 2.46 10.79 -0.19
C LYS A 29 3.84 10.44 -0.76
N GLN A 30 4.65 11.44 -1.09
CA GLN A 30 6.03 11.22 -1.55
C GLN A 30 6.88 10.51 -0.49
N PHE A 31 6.53 10.66 0.79
CA PHE A 31 7.23 10.03 1.91
C PHE A 31 6.84 8.55 2.13
N LEU A 32 5.91 8.00 1.34
CA LEU A 32 5.62 6.56 1.37
C LEU A 32 6.72 5.72 0.71
N ILE A 33 7.52 6.34 -0.16
CA ILE A 33 8.44 5.64 -1.07
C ILE A 33 9.81 6.32 -1.20
N ASP A 34 10.11 7.30 -0.34
CA ASP A 34 11.38 8.02 -0.36
C ASP A 34 12.53 7.23 0.29
N GLY A 35 12.21 6.10 0.94
CA GLY A 35 13.18 5.20 1.58
C GLY A 35 13.74 5.72 2.90
N SER A 36 13.15 6.77 3.48
CA SER A 36 13.59 7.36 4.74
C SER A 36 12.70 6.90 5.89
N ASP A 37 13.31 6.50 7.01
CA ASP A 37 12.60 6.13 8.24
C ASP A 37 12.15 7.36 9.06
N GLU A 38 12.68 8.54 8.74
CA GLU A 38 12.42 9.80 9.44
C GLU A 38 11.20 10.56 8.87
N THR A 39 10.72 10.14 7.71
CA THR A 39 9.61 10.76 6.99
C THR A 39 8.46 9.77 6.84
N CYS A 40 7.23 10.26 6.80
CA CYS A 40 6.06 9.42 6.52
C CYS A 40 4.92 10.24 5.90
N TRP A 41 3.98 9.53 5.29
CA TRP A 41 2.66 10.12 5.01
C TRP A 41 1.80 10.04 6.27
N CYS A 42 1.14 11.15 6.61
CA CYS A 42 0.10 11.18 7.65
C CYS A 42 -1.22 11.63 7.03
N SER A 43 -2.28 10.85 7.26
CA SER A 43 -3.63 11.27 6.93
C SER A 43 -4.16 12.31 7.93
N ASP A 44 -5.21 13.01 7.55
CA ASP A 44 -6.06 13.72 8.51
C ASP A 44 -6.94 12.71 9.29
N SER A 45 -7.70 13.22 10.24
CA SER A 45 -8.75 12.49 10.93
C SER A 45 -9.87 12.01 10.00
N GLY A 46 -10.55 10.93 10.39
CA GLY A 46 -11.66 10.32 9.67
C GLY A 46 -11.31 8.96 9.06
N ILE A 47 -12.34 8.20 8.71
CA ILE A 47 -12.23 6.86 8.11
C ILE A 47 -13.17 6.73 6.90
N PRO A 48 -12.79 5.97 5.85
CA PRO A 48 -11.50 5.30 5.68
C PRO A 48 -10.38 6.27 5.26
N GLN A 49 -9.13 5.89 5.53
CA GLN A 49 -7.95 6.50 4.94
C GLN A 49 -7.25 5.44 4.09
N TRP A 50 -6.72 5.84 2.93
CA TRP A 50 -6.18 4.88 1.97
C TRP A 50 -4.97 5.45 1.23
N VAL A 51 -4.14 4.52 0.77
CA VAL A 51 -3.08 4.73 -0.21
C VAL A 51 -3.44 3.89 -1.43
N ALA A 52 -3.43 4.51 -2.61
CA ALA A 52 -3.66 3.82 -3.88
C ALA A 52 -2.44 3.99 -4.78
N ILE A 53 -2.08 2.90 -5.46
CA ILE A 53 -0.96 2.85 -6.38
C ILE A 53 -1.51 2.50 -7.75
N LYS A 54 -1.20 3.32 -8.74
CA LYS A 54 -1.56 3.09 -10.14
C LYS A 54 -0.29 2.95 -10.97
N TRP A 55 -0.16 1.84 -11.66
CA TRP A 55 0.91 1.63 -12.62
C TRP A 55 0.44 1.98 -14.03
N ASP A 56 1.36 2.42 -14.88
CA ASP A 56 1.10 2.68 -16.30
C ASP A 56 0.79 1.40 -17.09
N LYS A 57 1.16 0.24 -16.54
CA LYS A 57 0.97 -1.08 -17.14
C LYS A 57 0.53 -2.07 -16.06
N PRO A 58 -0.17 -3.15 -16.43
CA PRO A 58 -0.46 -4.25 -15.51
C PRO A 58 0.83 -4.79 -14.88
N VAL A 59 0.80 -5.02 -13.57
CA VAL A 59 1.91 -5.59 -12.80
C VAL A 59 1.41 -6.80 -12.00
N ASN A 60 2.30 -7.73 -11.70
CA ASN A 60 2.02 -8.80 -10.76
C ASN A 60 2.57 -8.42 -9.38
N VAL A 61 1.67 -8.19 -8.42
CA VAL A 61 2.06 -7.85 -7.04
C VAL A 61 2.18 -9.14 -6.23
N PHE A 62 3.35 -9.39 -5.67
CA PHE A 62 3.62 -10.60 -4.88
C PHE A 62 3.78 -10.32 -3.39
N LYS A 63 4.13 -9.08 -3.02
CA LYS A 63 4.30 -8.68 -1.62
C LYS A 63 4.02 -7.18 -1.45
N ILE A 64 3.44 -6.81 -0.32
CA ILE A 64 3.40 -5.43 0.19
C ILE A 64 4.24 -5.36 1.47
N GLU A 65 5.08 -4.34 1.60
CA GLU A 65 5.82 -4.05 2.84
C GLU A 65 5.40 -2.66 3.32
N ALA A 66 5.03 -2.54 4.59
CA ALA A 66 4.66 -1.29 5.23
C ALA A 66 5.35 -1.15 6.58
N LYS A 67 5.62 0.09 7.00
CA LYS A 67 6.21 0.41 8.30
C LYS A 67 5.54 1.68 8.82
N PHE A 68 5.22 1.70 10.10
CA PHE A 68 4.68 2.87 10.80
C PHE A 68 5.75 3.46 11.71
N GLN A 69 5.69 4.77 11.99
CA GLN A 69 6.60 5.41 12.95
C GLN A 69 6.19 5.13 14.42
N GLY A 70 5.02 4.52 14.64
CA GLY A 70 4.47 4.20 15.96
C GLY A 70 3.58 5.32 16.52
N GLY A 71 2.63 4.95 17.38
CA GLY A 71 1.69 5.86 18.05
C GLY A 71 0.35 6.00 17.33
N PHE A 72 0.34 5.76 16.01
CA PHE A 72 -0.85 5.71 15.16
C PHE A 72 -0.58 4.87 13.92
N CYS A 73 -1.45 3.88 13.63
CA CYS A 73 -1.37 3.05 12.42
C CYS A 73 -2.74 2.84 11.77
N GLY A 74 -2.76 2.14 10.63
CA GLY A 74 -3.99 1.66 10.01
C GLY A 74 -4.84 0.82 10.97
N ASN A 75 -6.16 0.80 10.79
CA ASN A 75 -7.06 0.03 11.66
C ASN A 75 -6.85 -1.49 11.45
N ARG A 76 -7.22 -2.31 12.44
CA ARG A 76 -7.33 -3.78 12.33
C ARG A 76 -8.22 -4.24 11.17
N ASP A 77 -9.13 -3.38 10.73
CA ASP A 77 -10.02 -3.61 9.58
C ASP A 77 -9.40 -3.16 8.24
N THR A 78 -8.08 -2.99 8.15
CA THR A 78 -7.41 -2.61 6.91
C THR A 78 -7.59 -3.69 5.84
N THR A 79 -8.00 -3.27 4.64
CA THR A 79 -8.22 -4.14 3.49
C THR A 79 -7.21 -3.84 2.39
N ILE A 80 -6.90 -4.86 1.61
CA ILE A 80 -6.20 -4.73 0.34
C ILE A 80 -7.25 -4.84 -0.76
N GLU A 81 -7.33 -3.83 -1.62
CA GLU A 81 -8.28 -3.78 -2.73
C GLU A 81 -7.57 -3.61 -4.07
N ALA A 82 -8.17 -4.14 -5.13
CA ALA A 82 -7.71 -3.93 -6.51
C ALA A 82 -8.82 -3.31 -7.36
N TRP A 83 -8.43 -2.42 -8.27
CA TRP A 83 -9.37 -1.82 -9.22
C TRP A 83 -9.74 -2.80 -10.33
N ASP A 84 -11.03 -3.09 -10.46
CA ASP A 84 -11.59 -3.89 -11.54
C ASP A 84 -12.01 -2.99 -12.72
N ASN A 85 -11.39 -3.20 -13.87
CA ASN A 85 -11.66 -2.43 -15.08
C ASN A 85 -12.98 -2.77 -15.76
N GLU A 86 -13.52 -3.97 -15.53
CA GLU A 86 -14.82 -4.40 -16.07
C GLU A 86 -15.95 -3.79 -15.25
N THR A 87 -15.90 -3.95 -13.92
CA THR A 87 -16.95 -3.46 -13.03
C THR A 87 -16.75 -2.02 -12.56
N LYS A 88 -15.67 -1.36 -12.98
CA LYS A 88 -15.30 0.02 -12.61
C LYS A 88 -15.40 0.28 -11.10
N SER A 89 -14.91 -0.66 -10.30
CA SER A 89 -15.01 -0.60 -8.84
C SER A 89 -13.81 -1.26 -8.18
N TRP A 90 -13.50 -0.83 -6.96
CA TRP A 90 -12.56 -1.52 -6.09
C TRP A 90 -13.16 -2.84 -5.60
N LYS A 91 -12.33 -3.89 -5.59
CA LYS A 91 -12.68 -5.22 -5.11
C LYS A 91 -11.76 -5.61 -3.98
N LEU A 92 -12.35 -6.10 -2.89
CA LEU A 92 -11.60 -6.72 -1.80
C LEU A 92 -10.78 -7.89 -2.35
N ILE A 93 -9.49 -7.86 -2.09
CA ILE A 93 -8.58 -8.98 -2.35
C ILE A 93 -8.42 -9.77 -1.06
N GLU A 94 -7.96 -9.12 0.01
CA GLU A 94 -7.69 -9.75 1.31
C GLU A 94 -7.83 -8.73 2.44
N ASN A 95 -8.04 -9.23 3.66
CA ASN A 95 -7.90 -8.41 4.87
C ASN A 95 -6.43 -8.42 5.31
N TRP A 96 -5.88 -7.25 5.61
CA TRP A 96 -4.52 -7.12 6.15
C TRP A 96 -4.53 -6.24 7.39
N PRO A 97 -4.81 -6.81 8.58
CA PRO A 97 -4.74 -6.08 9.84
C PRO A 97 -3.32 -5.55 10.04
N LEU A 98 -3.18 -4.24 10.16
CA LEU A 98 -1.91 -3.57 10.44
C LEU A 98 -1.77 -3.34 11.94
N GLU A 99 -0.54 -3.47 12.43
CA GLU A 99 -0.18 -3.25 13.82
C GLU A 99 0.56 -1.91 13.99
N ASP A 100 0.38 -1.27 15.15
CA ASP A 100 1.06 -0.02 15.49
C ASP A 100 2.46 -0.31 16.01
N VAL A 101 3.33 -0.75 15.10
CA VAL A 101 4.70 -1.13 15.41
C VAL A 101 5.69 -0.41 14.51
N GLY A 102 6.81 0.00 15.11
CA GLY A 102 7.94 0.59 14.41
C GLY A 102 8.70 -0.37 13.48
N SER A 103 8.34 -1.65 13.46
CA SER A 103 8.96 -2.67 12.61
C SER A 103 8.21 -2.84 11.29
N LYS A 104 8.93 -3.29 10.26
CA LYS A 104 8.36 -3.64 8.96
C LYS A 104 7.33 -4.78 9.10
N GLN A 105 6.20 -4.62 8.44
CA GLN A 105 5.13 -5.60 8.31
C GLN A 105 5.00 -5.97 6.84
N ASN A 106 4.78 -7.26 6.59
CA ASN A 106 4.71 -7.81 5.23
C ASN A 106 3.37 -8.48 5.00
N PHE A 107 2.84 -8.31 3.78
CA PHE A 107 1.75 -9.10 3.25
C PHE A 107 2.23 -9.82 2.01
N ASP A 108 2.29 -11.15 2.06
CA ASP A 108 2.63 -11.99 0.91
C ASP A 108 1.36 -12.48 0.22
N PHE A 109 1.21 -12.16 -1.06
CA PHE A 109 0.11 -12.69 -1.86
C PHE A 109 0.35 -14.17 -2.15
N LYS A 110 -0.67 -15.00 -1.89
CA LYS A 110 -0.64 -16.41 -2.28
C LYS A 110 -0.48 -16.48 -3.80
N ARG A 111 0.55 -17.20 -4.27
CA ARG A 111 0.63 -17.55 -5.69
C ARG A 111 -0.62 -18.37 -6.02
N ALA A 112 -1.32 -18.00 -7.09
CA ALA A 112 -2.32 -18.86 -7.66
C ALA A 112 -1.65 -20.20 -8.00
N SER A 113 -1.97 -21.24 -7.23
CA SER A 113 -1.60 -22.60 -7.59
C SER A 113 -2.29 -22.89 -8.91
N GLN A 114 -1.50 -23.05 -9.98
CA GLN A 114 -2.00 -23.57 -11.25
C GLN A 114 -2.61 -24.93 -10.97
N SER A 115 -3.94 -24.99 -10.92
CA SER A 115 -4.66 -26.24 -10.96
C SER A 115 -4.41 -26.83 -12.35
N ASN A 116 -3.52 -27.81 -12.41
CA ASN A 116 -3.40 -28.67 -13.57
C ASN A 116 -4.75 -29.33 -13.79
N LYS A 117 -5.53 -28.81 -14.75
CA LYS A 117 -6.67 -29.54 -15.31
C LYS A 117 -6.08 -30.76 -16.00
N THR A 118 -6.39 -31.93 -15.45
CA THR A 118 -6.20 -33.22 -16.13
C THR A 118 -7.38 -33.42 -17.07
#